data_AF-A0A8X6I880-F1
#
_entry.id   AF-A0A8X6I880-F1
#
_cell.length_a   1.000
_cell.length_b   1.000
_cell.length_c   1.000
_cell.angle_alpha   90.00
_cell.angle_beta   90.00
_cell.angle_gamma   90.00
#
_symmetry.space_group_name_H-M   'P 1'
#
loop_
_entity.id
_entity.type
_entity.pdbx_description
1 polymer ?
#
loop_
_entity_poly.entity_id
_entity_poly.type
_entity_poly.pdbx_seq_one_letter_code
_entity_poly.pdbx_strand_id
1 'polypeptide(L)'
;MSTDTAVPMETSDKDDVLGEEVLRMSTDEINSRTRLMDNEIKIMKSEVMRISHELQAQKEKIKENNEKIKVNKTLPYLVSNVIELLDVDPQELGEEDGANVDLDSQRKGKCAVIKTSTRQTYFLPVIGLIDAEKLKPADLV
;
A
#
# COMPACT_ATOMS: atom_id res chain seq x y z
N MET A 1 -52.77 -13.23 27.64
CA MET A 1 -53.51 -13.40 26.38
C MET A 1 -52.94 -12.39 25.39
N SER A 2 -52.51 -12.86 24.22
CA SER A 2 -52.46 -12.09 22.95
C SER A 2 -51.32 -11.06 22.84
N THR A 3 -50.40 -11.08 21.87
CA THR A 3 -50.28 -11.78 20.59
C THR A 3 -48.80 -11.84 20.19
N ASP A 4 -48.30 -13.03 19.89
CA ASP A 4 -47.03 -13.25 19.20
C ASP A 4 -47.17 -12.74 17.76
N THR A 5 -46.47 -11.65 17.45
CA THR A 5 -46.54 -11.03 16.12
C THR A 5 -45.53 -11.76 15.24
N ALA A 6 -46.00 -12.81 14.56
CA ALA A 6 -45.23 -13.52 13.56
C ALA A 6 -44.87 -12.54 12.43
N VAL A 7 -43.60 -12.16 12.37
CA VAL A 7 -43.02 -11.42 11.25
C VAL A 7 -43.09 -12.33 10.02
N PRO A 8 -43.70 -11.91 8.89
CA PRO A 8 -43.70 -12.70 7.67
C PRO A 8 -42.24 -12.81 7.21
N MET A 9 -41.75 -14.04 7.16
CA MET A 9 -40.45 -14.35 6.56
C MET A 9 -40.61 -14.16 5.05
N GLU A 10 -40.18 -13.01 4.53
CA GLU A 10 -39.96 -12.82 3.10
C GLU A 10 -38.84 -13.78 2.68
N THR A 11 -39.21 -14.97 2.22
CA THR A 11 -38.31 -15.87 1.52
C THR A 11 -37.90 -15.17 0.24
N SER A 12 -36.60 -14.89 0.10
CA SER A 12 -36.10 -14.27 -1.11
C SER A 12 -36.25 -15.27 -2.26
N ASP A 13 -36.52 -14.82 -3.50
CA ASP A 13 -36.61 -15.70 -4.69
C ASP A 13 -35.38 -16.63 -4.84
N LYS A 14 -34.25 -16.28 -4.21
CA LYS A 14 -33.03 -17.09 -4.15
C LYS A 14 -33.14 -18.28 -3.20
N ASP A 15 -33.86 -18.13 -2.08
CA ASP A 15 -34.08 -19.20 -1.11
C ASP A 15 -35.00 -20.28 -1.69
N ASP A 16 -35.98 -19.89 -2.51
CA ASP A 16 -36.88 -20.82 -3.21
C ASP A 16 -36.14 -21.63 -4.29
N VAL A 17 -35.23 -21.01 -5.04
CA VAL A 17 -34.38 -21.70 -6.03
C VAL A 17 -33.39 -22.66 -5.34
N LEU A 18 -32.80 -22.26 -4.21
CA LEU A 18 -31.94 -23.13 -3.41
C LEU A 18 -32.72 -24.31 -2.83
N GLY A 19 -33.96 -24.06 -2.38
CA GLY A 19 -34.87 -25.08 -1.87
C GLY A 19 -35.22 -26.14 -2.91
N GLU A 20 -35.50 -25.73 -4.16
CA GLU A 20 -35.72 -26.64 -5.28
C GLU A 20 -34.47 -27.46 -5.64
N GLU A 21 -33.28 -26.86 -5.60
CA GLU A 21 -32.02 -27.57 -5.86
C GLU A 21 -31.73 -28.62 -4.78
N VAL A 22 -31.95 -28.27 -3.51
CA VAL A 22 -31.79 -29.19 -2.36
C VAL A 22 -32.80 -30.33 -2.42
N LEU A 23 -34.03 -30.08 -2.88
CA LEU A 23 -35.05 -31.13 -3.04
C LEU A 23 -34.70 -32.14 -4.15
N ARG A 24 -33.88 -31.73 -5.12
CA ARG A 24 -33.41 -32.58 -6.23
C ARG A 24 -32.14 -33.38 -5.89
N MET A 25 -31.40 -32.96 -4.86
CA MET A 25 -30.17 -33.62 -4.41
C MET A 25 -30.47 -34.83 -3.52
N SER A 26 -29.55 -35.81 -3.53
CA SER A 26 -29.60 -36.91 -2.58
C SER A 26 -29.12 -36.47 -1.19
N THR A 27 -29.59 -37.15 -0.14
CA THR A 27 -29.19 -36.87 1.26
C THR A 27 -27.68 -36.97 1.48
N ASP A 28 -26.99 -37.83 0.75
CA ASP A 28 -25.53 -37.99 0.83
C ASP A 28 -24.77 -36.85 0.18
N GLU A 29 -25.27 -36.32 -0.95
CA GLU A 29 -24.68 -35.14 -1.59
C GLU A 29 -24.86 -33.88 -0.73
N ILE A 30 -26.01 -33.73 -0.08
CA ILE A 30 -26.26 -32.63 0.87
C ILE A 30 -25.25 -32.70 2.02
N ASN A 31 -25.05 -33.88 2.61
CA ASN A 31 -24.09 -34.07 3.70
C ASN A 31 -22.63 -33.80 3.27
N SER A 32 -22.25 -34.19 2.05
CA SER A 32 -20.92 -33.90 1.50
C SER A 32 -20.72 -32.41 1.28
N ARG A 33 -21.72 -31.73 0.68
CA ARG A 33 -21.68 -30.29 0.40
C ARG A 33 -21.61 -29.46 1.69
N THR A 34 -22.38 -29.81 2.72
CA THR A 34 -22.32 -29.15 4.03
C THR A 34 -20.92 -29.25 4.65
N ARG A 35 -20.27 -30.42 4.60
CA ARG A 35 -18.90 -30.61 5.12
C ARG A 35 -17.86 -29.80 4.36
N LEU A 36 -17.99 -29.70 3.04
CA LEU A 36 -17.10 -28.87 2.22
C LEU A 36 -17.27 -27.38 2.57
N MET A 37 -18.52 -26.92 2.68
CA MET A 37 -18.82 -25.53 3.07
C MET A 37 -18.33 -25.21 4.48
N ASP A 38 -18.46 -26.13 5.44
CA ASP A 38 -17.94 -25.96 6.80
C ASP A 38 -16.40 -25.81 6.81
N ASN A 39 -15.71 -26.61 6.00
CA ASN A 39 -14.26 -26.50 5.84
C ASN A 39 -13.86 -25.16 5.18
N GLU A 40 -14.56 -24.74 4.13
CA GLU A 40 -14.33 -23.45 3.48
C GLU A 40 -14.58 -22.28 4.43
N ILE A 41 -15.68 -22.30 5.20
CA ILE A 41 -15.97 -21.28 6.21
C ILE A 41 -14.86 -21.21 7.25
N LYS A 42 -14.32 -22.36 7.68
CA LYS A 42 -13.24 -22.40 8.66
C LYS A 42 -11.94 -21.79 8.10
N ILE A 43 -11.60 -22.10 6.86
CA ILE A 43 -10.44 -21.52 6.17
C ILE A 43 -10.63 -20.01 5.99
N MET A 44 -11.79 -19.59 5.48
CA MET A 44 -12.11 -18.18 5.29
C MET A 44 -12.07 -17.37 6.58
N LYS A 45 -12.60 -17.91 7.70
CA LYS A 45 -12.51 -17.26 9.00
C LYS A 45 -11.07 -17.06 9.47
N SER A 46 -10.22 -18.06 9.26
CA SER A 46 -8.78 -17.95 9.57
C SER A 46 -8.09 -16.90 8.70
N GLU A 47 -8.43 -16.84 7.42
CA GLU A 47 -7.85 -15.90 6.46
C GLU A 47 -8.25 -14.46 6.78
N VAL A 48 -9.53 -14.23 7.08
CA VAL A 48 -10.04 -12.92 7.51
C VAL A 48 -9.31 -12.44 8.77
N MET A 49 -9.10 -13.34 9.74
CA MET A 49 -8.35 -13.00 10.96
C MET A 49 -6.90 -12.63 10.64
N ARG A 50 -6.21 -13.40 9.79
CA ARG A 50 -4.83 -13.12 9.38
C ARG A 50 -4.72 -11.76 8.67
N ILE A 51 -5.57 -11.54 7.66
CA ILE A 51 -5.61 -10.28 6.90
C ILE A 51 -5.94 -9.11 7.83
N SER A 52 -6.85 -9.28 8.79
CA SER A 52 -7.18 -8.22 9.75
C SER A 52 -5.97 -7.83 10.60
N HIS A 53 -5.18 -8.80 11.07
CA HIS A 53 -3.96 -8.53 11.83
C HIS A 53 -2.88 -7.85 10.97
N GLU A 54 -2.66 -8.32 9.74
CA GLU A 54 -1.72 -7.69 8.80
C GLU A 54 -2.13 -6.25 8.47
N LEU A 55 -3.42 -6.02 8.24
CA LEU A 55 -3.98 -4.70 7.97
C LEU A 55 -3.79 -3.76 9.16
N GLN A 56 -3.99 -4.25 10.39
CA GLN A 56 -3.74 -3.46 11.59
C GLN A 56 -2.25 -3.12 11.73
N ALA A 57 -1.35 -4.08 11.56
CA ALA A 57 0.09 -3.85 11.62
C ALA A 57 0.58 -2.85 10.57
N GLN A 58 0.04 -2.92 9.34
CA GLN A 58 0.34 -1.94 8.29
C GLN A 58 -0.19 -0.54 8.63
N LYS A 59 -1.41 -0.44 9.18
CA LYS A 59 -1.97 0.85 9.63
C LYS A 59 -1.13 1.49 10.73
N GLU A 60 -0.60 0.71 11.67
CA GLU A 60 0.29 1.20 12.72
C GLU A 60 1.59 1.73 12.15
N LYS A 61 2.23 1.00 11.22
CA LYS A 61 3.42 1.47 10.49
C LYS A 61 3.17 2.76 9.71
N ILE A 62 2.01 2.89 9.07
CA ILE A 62 1.64 4.12 8.35
C ILE A 62 1.51 5.30 9.32
N LYS A 63 0.89 5.09 10.50
CA LYS A 63 0.77 6.15 11.52
C LYS A 63 2.15 6.59 12.03
N GLU A 64 3.02 5.63 12.35
CA GLU A 64 4.38 5.93 12.82
C GLU A 64 5.18 6.70 11.76
N ASN A 65 5.12 6.28 10.50
CA ASN A 65 5.80 6.96 9.40
C ASN A 65 5.25 8.37 9.16
N ASN A 66 3.93 8.56 9.25
CA ASN A 66 3.31 9.88 9.15
C ASN A 66 3.76 10.81 10.28
N GLU A 67 3.92 10.30 11.49
CA GLU A 67 4.43 11.09 12.62
C GLU A 67 5.90 11.47 12.43
N LYS A 68 6.75 10.53 11.96
CA LYS A 68 8.15 10.84 11.57
C LYS A 68 8.22 11.91 10.49
N ILE A 69 7.38 11.82 9.47
CA ILE A 69 7.28 12.85 8.41
C ILE A 69 6.86 14.19 9.03
N LYS A 70 5.90 14.21 9.95
CA LYS A 70 5.43 15.43 10.61
C LYS A 70 6.52 16.11 11.43
N VAL A 71 7.32 15.35 12.17
CA VAL A 71 8.46 15.89 12.95
C VAL A 71 9.52 16.48 12.03
N ASN A 72 9.84 15.81 10.92
CA ASN A 72 10.77 16.33 9.92
C ASN A 72 10.20 17.46 9.07
N LYS A 73 8.86 17.64 9.06
CA LYS A 73 8.16 18.75 8.41
C LYS A 73 8.00 19.97 9.34
N THR A 74 8.97 20.22 10.20
CA THR A 74 8.95 21.40 11.07
C THR A 74 9.50 22.62 10.34
N LEU A 75 8.79 23.75 10.46
CA LEU A 75 9.25 25.05 9.99
C LEU A 75 10.35 25.58 10.93
N PRO A 76 11.31 26.39 10.45
CA PRO A 76 11.41 26.99 9.11
C PRO A 76 12.24 26.17 8.10
N TYR A 77 11.89 26.26 6.81
CA TYR A 77 12.67 25.65 5.73
C TYR A 77 13.60 26.64 5.04
N LEU A 78 14.75 26.14 4.59
CA LEU A 78 15.64 26.87 3.69
C LEU A 78 15.15 26.70 2.26
N VAL A 79 14.68 27.78 1.66
CA VAL A 79 14.18 27.79 0.28
C VAL A 79 15.36 27.70 -0.70
N SER A 80 15.17 26.91 -1.75
CA SER A 80 16.15 26.63 -2.80
C SER A 80 15.50 26.64 -4.18
N ASN A 81 16.31 26.82 -5.23
CA ASN A 81 15.88 26.65 -6.61
C ASN A 81 16.47 25.35 -7.17
N VAL A 82 15.66 24.59 -7.89
CA VAL A 82 16.15 23.44 -8.66
C VAL A 82 16.92 23.96 -9.88
N ILE A 83 18.17 23.56 -10.04
CA ILE A 83 18.99 23.95 -11.21
C ILE A 83 18.78 22.95 -12.33
N GLU A 84 19.01 21.67 -12.02
CA GLU A 84 19.03 20.59 -13.00
C GLU A 84 18.62 19.27 -12.35
N LEU A 85 17.95 18.42 -13.14
CA LEU A 85 17.64 17.05 -12.80
C LEU A 85 18.53 16.17 -13.67
N LEU A 86 19.31 15.29 -13.04
CA LEU A 86 20.22 14.40 -13.71
C LEU A 86 19.69 12.98 -13.59
N ASP A 87 19.65 12.24 -14.70
CA ASP A 87 19.38 10.81 -14.67
C ASP A 87 20.74 10.10 -14.54
N VAL A 88 21.01 9.49 -13.38
CA VAL A 88 22.27 8.75 -13.14
C VAL A 88 22.00 7.27 -13.38
N ASP A 89 22.53 6.75 -14.48
CA ASP A 89 22.58 5.32 -14.75
C ASP A 89 23.93 4.74 -14.29
N PRO A 90 23.97 3.89 -13.24
CA PRO A 90 25.17 3.24 -12.74
C PRO A 90 25.85 2.30 -13.75
N GLN A 91 25.21 2.05 -14.89
CA GLN A 91 25.78 1.29 -16.00
C GLN A 91 26.61 2.17 -16.94
N GLU A 92 26.44 3.50 -16.92
CA GLU A 92 27.28 4.44 -17.68
C GLU A 92 28.50 4.92 -16.90
N LEU A 93 28.43 5.00 -15.56
CA LEU A 93 29.61 5.13 -14.71
C LEU A 93 30.27 3.76 -14.59
N GLY A 94 31.10 3.42 -15.59
CA GLY A 94 31.82 2.16 -15.68
C GLY A 94 32.40 1.70 -14.34
N GLU A 95 32.39 0.37 -14.15
CA GLU A 95 32.95 -0.37 -13.02
C GLU A 95 34.26 0.28 -12.50
N GLU A 96 34.18 1.22 -11.57
CA GLU A 96 35.36 1.71 -10.85
C GLU A 96 35.74 0.61 -9.86
N ASP A 97 36.72 -0.17 -10.28
CA ASP A 97 37.38 -1.29 -9.63
C ASP A 97 38.15 -0.84 -8.37
N GLY A 98 37.41 -0.35 -7.37
CA GLY A 98 37.94 0.13 -6.10
C GLY A 98 37.02 -0.24 -4.93
N ALA A 99 37.59 -0.80 -3.87
CA ALA A 99 36.88 -1.33 -2.70
C ALA A 99 36.18 -0.27 -1.81
N ASN A 100 35.80 0.88 -2.35
CA ASN A 100 35.09 1.95 -1.66
C ASN A 100 34.01 2.56 -2.57
N VAL A 101 33.12 1.71 -3.09
CA VAL A 101 32.03 2.16 -3.94
C VAL A 101 30.99 2.88 -3.08
N ASP A 102 30.80 4.17 -3.34
CA ASP A 102 29.77 4.96 -2.68
C ASP A 102 28.39 4.38 -3.06
N LEU A 103 27.67 3.87 -2.07
CA LEU A 103 26.34 3.28 -2.23
C LEU A 103 25.34 4.28 -2.83
N ASP A 104 25.60 5.59 -2.71
CA ASP A 104 24.77 6.63 -3.32
C ASP A 104 25.02 6.78 -4.83
N SER A 105 26.21 6.40 -5.33
CA SER A 105 26.55 6.44 -6.76
C SER A 105 25.99 5.25 -7.55
N GLN A 106 25.62 4.15 -6.87
CA GLN A 106 25.01 2.97 -7.49
C GLN A 106 23.47 3.04 -7.58
N ARG A 107 22.85 4.09 -7.05
CA ARG A 107 21.38 4.20 -7.10
C ARG A 107 20.93 4.69 -8.47
N LYS A 108 20.31 3.79 -9.23
CA LYS A 108 19.51 4.14 -10.41
C LYS A 108 18.41 5.11 -10.01
N GLY A 109 18.43 6.32 -10.55
CA GLY A 109 17.37 7.29 -10.29
C GLY A 109 17.69 8.70 -10.73
N LYS A 110 16.69 9.57 -10.57
CA LYS A 110 16.81 11.00 -10.83
C LYS A 110 17.48 11.67 -9.62
N CYS A 111 18.63 12.28 -9.85
CA CYS A 111 19.32 13.15 -8.91
C CYS A 111 18.94 14.61 -9.18
N ALA A 112 19.07 15.46 -8.16
CA ALA A 112 18.78 16.89 -8.30
C ALA A 112 19.96 17.74 -7.84
N VAL A 113 20.27 18.78 -8.61
CA VAL A 113 21.18 19.84 -8.18
C VAL A 113 20.34 21.03 -7.76
N ILE A 114 20.47 21.45 -6.50
CA ILE A 114 19.74 22.60 -5.96
C ILE A 114 20.69 23.74 -5.61
N LYS A 115 20.21 24.97 -5.75
CA LYS A 115 20.87 26.18 -5.27
C LYS A 115 20.06 26.80 -4.16
N THR A 116 20.61 26.83 -2.96
CA THR A 116 19.95 27.46 -1.81
C THR A 116 19.88 28.98 -1.98
N SER A 117 18.94 29.60 -1.27
CA SER A 117 18.88 31.06 -1.14
C SER A 117 20.16 31.69 -0.56
N THR A 118 20.97 30.91 0.16
CA THR A 118 22.32 31.28 0.63
C THR A 118 23.41 31.19 -0.45
N ARG A 119 23.03 30.95 -1.72
CA ARG A 119 23.92 30.82 -2.89
C ARG A 119 24.88 29.62 -2.82
N GLN A 120 24.54 28.59 -2.05
CA GLN A 120 25.29 27.33 -2.00
C GLN A 120 24.63 26.32 -2.93
N THR A 121 25.44 25.52 -3.61
CA THR A 121 24.97 24.46 -4.50
C THR A 121 25.11 23.11 -3.80
N TYR A 122 24.04 22.34 -3.75
CA TYR A 122 24.03 20.99 -3.17
C TYR A 122 23.59 19.98 -4.24
N PHE A 123 24.30 18.84 -4.28
CA PHE A 123 23.90 17.67 -5.04
C PHE A 123 23.08 16.74 -4.14
N LEU A 124 21.89 16.38 -4.58
CA LEU A 124 21.02 15.44 -3.89
C LEU A 124 20.91 14.15 -4.72
N PRO A 125 21.46 13.02 -4.24
CA PRO A 125 21.30 11.73 -4.92
C PRO A 125 19.84 11.23 -4.86
N VAL A 126 19.05 11.73 -3.90
CA VAL A 126 17.63 11.38 -3.74
C VAL A 126 16.80 12.66 -3.53
N ILE A 127 15.77 12.85 -4.36
CA ILE A 127 14.89 14.04 -4.36
C ILE A 127 14.00 14.12 -3.10
N GLY A 128 13.67 12.98 -2.49
CA GLY A 128 12.98 12.90 -1.20
C GLY A 128 11.46 12.84 -1.32
N LEU A 129 10.74 13.75 -0.64
CA LEU A 129 9.28 13.71 -0.47
C LEU A 129 8.47 14.23 -1.67
N ILE A 130 9.14 14.64 -2.75
CA ILE A 130 8.53 15.21 -3.95
C ILE A 130 8.84 14.30 -5.13
N ASP A 131 7.83 14.05 -5.97
CA ASP A 131 8.01 13.25 -7.18
C ASP A 131 8.91 13.99 -8.19
N ALA A 132 9.90 13.28 -8.73
CA ALA A 132 10.86 13.82 -9.68
C ALA A 132 10.22 14.39 -10.96
N GLU A 133 9.09 13.83 -11.39
CA GLU A 133 8.38 14.23 -12.62
C GLU A 133 7.66 15.58 -12.49
N LYS A 134 7.38 16.01 -11.26
CA LYS A 134 6.72 17.30 -11.00
C LYS A 134 7.71 18.45 -10.93
N LEU A 135 9.01 18.15 -10.81
CA LEU A 135 10.05 19.15 -10.72
C LEU A 135 10.53 19.58 -12.11
N LYS A 136 10.72 20.87 -12.27
CA LYS A 136 11.35 21.48 -13.44
C LYS A 136 12.54 22.33 -13.00
N PRO A 137 13.55 22.51 -13.88
CA PRO A 137 14.56 23.54 -13.70
C PRO A 137 13.92 24.90 -13.41
N ALA A 138 14.50 25.63 -12.46
CA ALA A 138 14.05 26.90 -11.90
C ALA A 138 12.80 26.86 -11.00
N ASP A 139 12.27 25.68 -10.64
CA ASP A 139 11.23 25.60 -9.61
C ASP A 139 11.76 25.98 -8.23
N LEU A 140 10.92 26.68 -7.46
CA LEU A 140 11.19 27.08 -6.08
C LEU A 140 10.70 25.97 -5.13
N VAL A 141 11.61 25.43 -4.32
CA VAL A 141 11.35 24.33 -3.37
C VAL A 141 11.85 24.65 -1.96
#